data_AF-A0A351VH04-F1
#
_entry.id   AF-A0A351VH04-F1
#
_cell.length_a   1.000
_cell.length_b   1.000
_cell.length_c   1.000
_cell.angle_alpha   90.00
_cell.angle_beta   90.00
_cell.angle_gamma   90.00
#
_symmetry.space_group_name_H-M   'P 1'
#
loop_
_entity.id
_entity.type
_entity.pdbx_description
1 polymer ?
#
loop_
_entity_poly.entity_id
_entity_poly.type
_entity_poly.pdbx_seq_one_letter_code
_entity_poly.pdbx_strand_id
1 'polypeptide(L)'
;MKPTQSGDYAELKRFYRHVSGGLMIDAFDLQPGSSPTDGLSEEYQRLGFKKEKHLYSLAEEGELKAVIMANVTDIGLNMANLTNCATVMLIDMTVPGSVIESALSCVADDYEHQEMPVLMFPASYAENICLPVEKVYTLCIMNLHYTDKFIKFCDNGFRFVQKNIEVELPGISA
;
A
#
# COMPACT_ATOMS: atom_id res chain seq x y z
N MET A 1 -3.38 -19.70 9.81
CA MET A 1 -2.66 -18.45 9.50
C MET A 1 -1.19 -18.63 9.86
N LYS A 2 -0.27 -18.09 9.06
CA LYS A 2 1.19 -18.16 9.29
C LYS A 2 1.84 -16.82 8.92
N PRO A 3 3.06 -16.49 9.40
CA PRO A 3 3.85 -15.42 8.81
C PRO A 3 4.05 -15.64 7.31
N THR A 4 3.99 -14.56 6.54
CA THR A 4 4.10 -14.60 5.06
C THR A 4 5.51 -15.00 4.64
N GLN A 5 5.59 -15.99 3.76
CA GLN A 5 6.86 -16.55 3.26
C GLN A 5 7.11 -16.13 1.81
N SER A 6 8.34 -16.35 1.31
CA SER A 6 8.76 -15.91 -0.04
C SER A 6 7.84 -16.37 -1.17
N GLY A 7 7.30 -17.60 -1.09
CA GLY A 7 6.33 -18.12 -2.06
C GLY A 7 5.01 -17.34 -2.03
N ASP A 8 4.54 -17.00 -0.84
CA ASP A 8 3.29 -16.26 -0.63
C ASP A 8 3.39 -14.84 -1.23
N TYR A 9 4.53 -14.15 -1.07
CA TYR A 9 4.80 -12.85 -1.73
C TYR A 9 4.74 -12.94 -3.25
N ALA A 10 5.35 -13.98 -3.83
CA ALA A 10 5.39 -14.15 -5.28
C ALA A 10 3.98 -14.40 -5.85
N GLU A 11 3.17 -15.18 -5.13
CA GLU A 11 1.78 -15.45 -5.49
C GLU A 11 0.91 -14.20 -5.40
N LEU A 12 0.99 -13.46 -4.28
CA LEU A 12 0.29 -12.18 -4.13
C LEU A 12 0.68 -11.20 -5.25
N LYS A 13 1.98 -11.08 -5.56
CA LYS A 13 2.47 -10.21 -6.65
C LYS A 13 1.90 -10.64 -8.00
N ARG A 14 1.87 -11.94 -8.29
CA ARG A 14 1.30 -12.49 -9.53
C ARG A 14 -0.19 -12.19 -9.63
N PHE A 15 -0.95 -12.45 -8.56
CA PHE A 15 -2.37 -12.16 -8.49
C PHE A 15 -2.65 -10.67 -8.71
N TYR A 16 -2.03 -9.80 -7.91
CA TYR A 16 -2.26 -8.36 -7.97
C TYR A 16 -1.92 -7.76 -9.34
N ARG A 17 -0.82 -8.23 -9.96
CA ARG A 17 -0.44 -7.83 -11.32
C ARG A 17 -1.48 -8.25 -12.36
N HIS A 18 -2.14 -9.38 -12.18
CA HIS A 18 -3.19 -9.85 -13.08
C HIS A 18 -4.48 -9.03 -12.95
N VAL A 19 -4.91 -8.72 -11.71
CA VAL A 19 -6.21 -8.07 -11.48
C VAL A 19 -6.17 -6.54 -11.55
N SER A 20 -5.04 -5.91 -11.21
CA SER A 20 -4.92 -4.45 -11.15
C SER A 20 -3.77 -3.92 -12.02
N GLY A 21 -2.64 -4.62 -12.06
CA GLY A 21 -1.42 -4.12 -12.73
C GLY A 21 -0.81 -2.87 -12.07
N GLY A 22 -1.32 -2.45 -10.91
CA GLY A 22 -0.89 -1.26 -10.19
C GLY A 22 0.44 -1.42 -9.45
N LEU A 23 0.77 -0.41 -8.65
CA LEU A 23 2.07 -0.29 -7.97
C LEU A 23 2.04 -0.66 -6.47
N MET A 24 0.92 -1.14 -5.93
CA MET A 24 0.78 -1.41 -4.48
C MET A 24 1.88 -2.33 -3.94
N ILE A 25 2.19 -3.42 -4.63
CA ILE A 25 3.20 -4.39 -4.18
C ILE A 25 4.55 -3.72 -3.95
N ASP A 26 4.97 -2.87 -4.88
CA ASP A 26 6.26 -2.19 -4.78
C ASP A 26 6.19 -0.99 -3.82
N ALA A 27 5.08 -0.26 -3.79
CA ALA A 27 4.93 0.93 -2.94
C ALA A 27 4.78 0.59 -1.44
N PHE A 28 4.18 -0.56 -1.11
CA PHE A 28 4.03 -1.02 0.27
C PHE A 28 5.19 -1.93 0.71
N ASP A 29 6.17 -2.14 -0.19
CA ASP A 29 7.34 -2.98 0.06
C ASP A 29 6.92 -4.40 0.48
N LEU A 30 6.12 -5.05 -0.38
CA LEU A 30 5.58 -6.40 -0.21
C LEU A 30 6.44 -7.40 -0.98
N GLN A 31 7.70 -7.56 -0.59
CA GLN A 31 8.66 -8.46 -1.26
C GLN A 31 9.45 -9.31 -0.26
N PRO A 32 9.98 -10.48 -0.66
CA PRO A 32 10.84 -11.26 0.23
C PRO A 32 12.07 -10.46 0.67
N GLY A 33 12.32 -10.39 1.98
CA GLY A 33 13.49 -9.70 2.52
C GLY A 33 13.33 -8.18 2.67
N SER A 34 12.15 -7.60 2.34
CA SER A 34 11.76 -6.32 2.93
C SER A 34 11.72 -6.50 4.44
N SER A 35 12.69 -5.93 5.15
CA SER A 35 12.77 -6.07 6.60
C SER A 35 11.52 -5.46 7.24
N PRO A 36 10.82 -6.18 8.13
CA PRO A 36 9.80 -5.59 9.01
C PRO A 36 10.38 -4.45 9.86
N THR A 37 11.70 -4.44 10.04
CA THR A 37 12.50 -3.47 10.77
C THR A 37 13.37 -2.74 9.75
N ASP A 38 12.80 -1.75 9.07
CA ASP A 38 13.61 -0.82 8.29
C ASP A 38 14.33 0.15 9.26
N GLY A 39 15.36 0.85 8.78
CA GLY A 39 16.08 1.82 9.63
C GLY A 39 15.19 2.93 10.18
N LEU A 40 13.99 3.12 9.60
CA LEU A 40 12.99 4.07 10.09
C LEU A 40 12.26 3.51 11.33
N SER A 41 11.82 2.26 11.31
CA SER A 41 11.26 1.57 12.48
C SER A 41 12.22 1.57 13.66
N GLU A 42 13.52 1.37 13.42
CA GLU A 42 14.54 1.45 14.48
C GLU A 42 14.69 2.86 15.07
N GLU A 43 14.60 3.91 14.24
CA GLU A 43 14.61 5.31 14.71
C GLU A 43 13.37 5.63 15.55
N TYR A 44 12.20 5.17 15.11
CA TYR A 44 10.96 5.31 15.86
C TYR A 44 11.09 4.65 17.24
N GLN A 45 11.59 3.41 17.27
CA GLN A 45 11.77 2.66 18.50
C GLN A 45 12.77 3.35 19.44
N ARG A 46 13.88 3.90 18.92
CA ARG A 46 14.85 4.69 19.70
C ARG A 46 14.20 5.91 20.37
N LEU A 47 13.19 6.50 19.74
CA LEU A 47 12.44 7.64 20.27
C LEU A 47 11.26 7.23 21.15
N GLY A 48 11.05 5.93 21.38
CA GLY A 48 9.95 5.41 22.19
C GLY A 48 8.62 5.27 21.44
N PHE A 49 8.65 5.28 20.10
CA PHE A 49 7.48 5.10 19.25
C PHE A 49 7.43 3.72 18.58
N LYS A 50 6.23 3.24 18.28
CA LYS A 50 5.94 2.02 17.53
C LYS A 50 5.72 2.35 16.06
N LYS A 51 6.42 1.61 15.19
CA LYS A 51 6.20 1.59 13.74
C LYS A 51 6.58 0.22 13.22
N GLU A 52 5.59 -0.65 13.11
CA GLU A 52 5.78 -2.05 12.74
C GLU A 52 4.87 -2.42 11.57
N LYS A 53 5.36 -3.36 10.75
CA LYS A 53 4.61 -3.95 9.65
C LYS A 53 4.70 -5.47 9.78
N HIS A 54 3.57 -6.12 10.05
CA HIS A 54 3.46 -7.58 10.12
C HIS A 54 2.67 -8.09 8.92
N LEU A 55 3.06 -9.24 8.38
CA LEU A 55 2.43 -9.83 7.20
C LEU A 55 2.08 -11.29 7.46
N TYR A 56 0.78 -11.59 7.37
CA TYR A 56 0.24 -12.92 7.61
C TYR A 56 -0.39 -13.50 6.36
N SER A 57 -0.15 -14.79 6.11
CA SER A 57 -0.75 -15.55 5.04
C SER A 57 -1.85 -16.46 5.58
N LEU A 58 -3.02 -16.36 4.97
CA LEU A 58 -4.12 -17.30 5.12
C LEU A 58 -4.06 -18.28 3.95
N ALA A 59 -3.84 -19.54 4.27
CA ALA A 59 -3.73 -20.61 3.28
C ALA A 59 -4.59 -21.82 3.68
N GLU A 60 -5.15 -22.48 2.69
CA GLU A 60 -5.93 -23.71 2.82
C GLU A 60 -5.34 -24.74 1.86
N GLU A 61 -5.03 -25.94 2.36
CA GLU A 61 -4.41 -27.03 1.59
C GLU A 61 -3.11 -26.65 0.83
N GLY A 62 -2.41 -25.63 1.32
CA GLY A 62 -1.16 -25.14 0.71
C GLY A 62 -1.36 -24.06 -0.35
N GLU A 63 -2.60 -23.70 -0.68
CA GLU A 63 -2.91 -22.58 -1.57
C GLU A 63 -3.12 -21.29 -0.78
N LEU A 64 -2.54 -20.19 -1.27
CA LEU A 64 -2.71 -18.88 -0.64
C LEU A 64 -4.08 -18.31 -0.98
N LYS A 65 -4.86 -17.98 0.05
CA LYS A 65 -6.23 -17.47 -0.09
C LYS A 65 -6.32 -15.97 0.20
N ALA A 66 -5.52 -15.47 1.14
CA ALA A 66 -5.40 -14.05 1.43
C ALA A 66 -4.07 -13.72 2.12
N VAL A 67 -3.67 -12.45 2.03
CA VAL A 67 -2.58 -11.87 2.82
C VAL A 67 -3.13 -10.73 3.67
N ILE A 68 -2.78 -10.68 4.95
CA ILE A 68 -3.16 -9.63 5.87
C ILE A 68 -1.88 -8.87 6.25
N MET A 69 -1.86 -7.57 5.94
CA MET A 69 -0.80 -6.65 6.35
C MET A 69 -1.29 -5.84 7.55
N ALA A 70 -0.67 -6.01 8.71
CA ALA A 70 -0.95 -5.21 9.89
C ALA A 70 0.11 -4.11 10.02
N ASN A 71 -0.29 -2.86 9.81
CA ASN A 71 0.52 -1.70 10.16
C ASN A 71 0.16 -1.28 11.58
N VAL A 72 1.14 -1.31 12.48
CA VAL A 72 0.97 -0.94 13.88
C VAL A 72 1.82 0.30 14.18
N THR A 73 1.15 1.41 14.46
CA THR A 73 1.81 2.70 14.72
C THR A 73 1.11 3.46 15.84
N ASP A 74 1.84 4.27 16.59
CA ASP A 74 1.22 5.10 17.63
C ASP A 74 0.18 6.11 17.09
N ILE A 75 -0.81 6.38 17.95
CA ILE A 75 -2.03 7.17 17.70
C ILE A 75 -1.75 8.56 17.09
N GLY A 76 -0.59 9.17 17.37
CA GLY A 76 -0.21 10.50 16.87
C GLY A 76 0.04 10.59 15.37
N LEU A 77 0.14 9.46 14.66
CA LEU A 77 0.42 9.38 13.23
C LEU A 77 -0.70 8.70 12.44
N ASN A 78 -1.86 8.44 13.07
CA ASN A 78 -2.98 7.77 12.41
C ASN A 78 -3.73 8.73 11.46
N MET A 79 -3.25 8.86 10.21
CA MET A 79 -3.92 9.69 9.21
C MET A 79 -5.10 8.92 8.64
N ALA A 80 -6.31 9.29 9.08
CA ALA A 80 -7.58 8.76 8.57
C ALA A 80 -7.74 7.23 8.69
N ASN A 81 -7.16 6.60 9.72
CA ASN A 81 -7.21 5.16 9.95
C ASN A 81 -6.47 4.32 8.89
N LEU A 82 -5.48 4.90 8.20
CA LEU A 82 -4.71 4.21 7.14
C LEU A 82 -3.29 3.82 7.54
N THR A 83 -2.74 4.44 8.59
CA THR A 83 -1.36 4.20 9.03
C THR A 83 -1.27 3.28 10.24
N ASN A 84 -2.33 3.19 11.04
CA ASN A 84 -2.56 2.12 12.02
C ASN A 84 -3.78 1.30 11.58
N CYS A 85 -3.58 0.30 10.74
CA CYS A 85 -4.68 -0.51 10.18
C CYS A 85 -4.23 -1.88 9.69
N ALA A 86 -5.16 -2.83 9.68
CA ALA A 86 -5.01 -4.11 9.01
C ALA A 86 -5.54 -4.01 7.59
N THR A 87 -4.74 -4.38 6.59
CA THR A 87 -5.15 -4.45 5.19
C THR A 87 -5.24 -5.91 4.76
N VAL A 88 -6.45 -6.39 4.48
CA VAL A 88 -6.72 -7.72 3.94
C VAL A 88 -6.70 -7.66 2.42
N MET A 89 -5.81 -8.44 1.81
CA MET A 89 -5.71 -8.64 0.38
C MET A 89 -6.17 -10.05 0.04
N LEU A 90 -7.41 -10.19 -0.42
CA LEU A 90 -7.99 -11.46 -0.83
C LEU A 90 -7.53 -11.84 -2.23
N ILE A 91 -7.10 -13.09 -2.36
CA ILE A 91 -6.74 -13.74 -3.62
C ILE A 91 -7.90 -14.64 -4.07
N ASP A 92 -8.51 -15.34 -3.11
CA ASP A 92 -9.66 -16.19 -3.32
C ASP A 92 -10.92 -15.59 -2.68
N MET A 93 -11.92 -15.33 -3.51
CA MET A 93 -13.18 -14.70 -3.09
C MET A 93 -14.18 -15.72 -2.53
N THR A 94 -13.88 -17.03 -2.58
CA THR A 94 -14.74 -18.08 -2.02
C THR A 94 -14.49 -18.32 -0.53
N VAL A 95 -13.47 -17.65 0.05
CA VAL A 95 -13.19 -17.75 1.48
C VAL A 95 -14.44 -17.30 2.27
N PRO A 96 -14.86 -18.06 3.31
CA PRO A 96 -15.98 -17.64 4.13
C PRO A 96 -15.64 -16.41 4.99
N GLY A 97 -16.62 -15.52 5.19
CA GLY A 97 -16.47 -14.34 6.05
C GLY A 97 -16.01 -14.67 7.47
N SER A 98 -16.51 -15.77 8.05
CA SER A 98 -16.11 -16.25 9.38
C SER A 98 -14.62 -16.62 9.48
N VAL A 99 -14.01 -17.09 8.39
CA VAL A 99 -12.57 -17.40 8.35
C VAL A 99 -11.77 -16.10 8.35
N ILE A 100 -12.22 -15.07 7.63
CA ILE A 100 -11.62 -13.74 7.65
C ILE A 100 -11.76 -13.08 9.02
N GLU A 101 -12.94 -13.14 9.64
CA GLU A 101 -13.16 -12.64 11.00
C GLU A 101 -12.26 -13.34 12.03
N SER A 102 -12.12 -14.67 11.92
CA SER A 102 -11.21 -15.43 12.79
C SER A 102 -9.75 -15.04 12.56
N ALA A 103 -9.32 -14.83 11.32
CA ALA A 103 -7.97 -14.38 11.01
C ALA A 103 -7.71 -12.96 11.55
N LEU A 104 -8.66 -12.04 11.39
CA LEU A 104 -8.59 -10.69 11.93
C LEU A 104 -8.56 -10.69 13.46
N SER A 105 -9.27 -11.60 14.11
CA SER A 105 -9.21 -11.76 15.56
C SER A 105 -7.80 -12.12 16.04
N CYS A 106 -7.08 -12.96 15.28
CA CYS A 106 -5.67 -13.26 15.59
C CYS A 106 -4.74 -12.08 15.33
N VAL A 107 -5.04 -11.21 14.37
CA VAL A 107 -4.24 -10.02 14.05
C VAL A 107 -4.50 -8.88 15.04
N ALA A 108 -5.70 -8.83 15.63
CA ALA A 108 -6.07 -7.80 16.61
C ALA A 108 -5.15 -7.78 17.85
N ASP A 109 -4.54 -8.92 18.19
CA ASP A 109 -3.57 -9.03 19.28
C ASP A 109 -2.34 -8.11 19.07
N ASP A 110 -1.97 -7.81 17.82
CA ASP A 110 -0.83 -6.92 17.48
C ASP A 110 -1.10 -5.44 17.85
N TYR A 111 -2.38 -5.07 18.01
CA TYR A 111 -2.83 -3.68 18.24
C TYR A 111 -2.99 -3.32 19.72
N GLU A 112 -2.64 -4.20 20.66
CA GLU A 112 -2.63 -3.92 22.11
C GLU A 112 -3.93 -3.30 22.65
N HIS A 113 -5.09 -3.77 22.16
CA HIS A 113 -6.43 -3.25 22.50
C HIS A 113 -6.75 -1.84 21.97
N GLN A 114 -5.93 -1.30 21.08
CA GLN A 114 -6.32 -0.13 20.30
C GLN A 114 -7.33 -0.52 19.22
N GLU A 115 -8.07 0.48 18.73
CA GLU A 115 -8.92 0.30 17.56
C GLU A 115 -8.08 -0.19 16.37
N MET A 116 -8.52 -1.28 15.73
CA MET A 116 -7.90 -1.85 14.53
C MET A 116 -8.85 -1.65 13.34
N PRO A 117 -8.71 -0.54 12.60
CA PRO A 117 -9.39 -0.36 11.33
C PRO A 117 -8.98 -1.46 10.34
N VAL A 118 -9.96 -1.95 9.57
CA VAL A 118 -9.73 -2.98 8.55
C VAL A 118 -10.00 -2.41 7.16
N LEU A 119 -8.99 -2.45 6.30
CA LEU A 119 -9.11 -2.23 4.87
C LEU A 119 -9.20 -3.57 4.16
N MET A 120 -10.01 -3.64 3.11
CA MET A 120 -10.22 -4.88 2.37
C MET A 120 -10.11 -4.64 0.87
N PHE A 121 -9.26 -5.44 0.23
CA PHE A 121 -9.10 -5.48 -1.21
C PHE A 121 -9.37 -6.90 -1.73
N PRO A 122 -10.19 -7.05 -2.78
CA PRO A 122 -11.03 -6.01 -3.39
C PRO A 122 -12.25 -5.67 -2.52
N ALA A 123 -12.77 -4.45 -2.65
CA ALA A 123 -13.94 -3.98 -1.88
C ALA A 123 -15.20 -4.83 -2.12
N SER A 124 -15.33 -5.41 -3.32
CA SER A 124 -16.46 -6.27 -3.68
C SER A 124 -16.60 -7.52 -2.82
N TYR A 125 -15.54 -7.97 -2.14
CA TYR A 125 -15.66 -9.10 -1.22
C TYR A 125 -16.57 -8.76 -0.05
N ALA A 126 -16.35 -7.61 0.60
CA ALA A 126 -17.16 -7.16 1.74
C ALA A 126 -18.63 -7.01 1.34
N GLU A 127 -18.89 -6.50 0.13
CA GLU A 127 -20.24 -6.39 -0.44
C GLU A 127 -20.89 -7.77 -0.61
N ASN A 128 -20.16 -8.75 -1.16
CA ASN A 128 -20.66 -10.09 -1.43
C ASN A 128 -21.09 -10.84 -0.16
N ILE A 129 -20.38 -10.64 0.95
CA ILE A 129 -20.70 -11.27 2.24
C ILE A 129 -21.58 -10.38 3.13
N CYS A 130 -22.06 -9.24 2.63
CA CYS A 130 -22.89 -8.27 3.36
C CYS A 130 -22.23 -7.73 4.64
N LEU A 131 -20.90 -7.58 4.64
CA LEU A 131 -20.17 -6.99 5.75
C LEU A 131 -20.37 -5.46 5.75
N PRO A 132 -20.66 -4.81 6.90
CA PRO A 132 -20.85 -3.36 6.94
C PRO A 132 -19.59 -2.61 6.48
N VAL A 133 -19.73 -1.81 5.42
CA VAL A 133 -18.64 -0.98 4.88
C VAL A 133 -18.87 0.47 5.29
N GLU A 134 -17.99 1.01 6.13
CA GLU A 134 -18.06 2.41 6.55
C GLU A 134 -17.64 3.38 5.45
N LYS A 135 -16.58 3.03 4.71
CA LYS A 135 -15.94 3.88 3.70
C LYS A 135 -15.32 3.02 2.60
N VAL A 136 -15.32 3.56 1.38
CA VAL A 136 -14.63 2.98 0.22
C VAL A 136 -13.49 3.92 -0.19
N TYR A 137 -12.28 3.37 -0.29
CA TYR A 137 -11.08 4.11 -0.66
C TYR A 137 -10.60 3.68 -2.04
N THR A 138 -10.10 4.64 -2.83
CA THR A 138 -9.36 4.37 -4.06
C THR A 138 -7.87 4.55 -3.79
N LEU A 139 -7.09 3.48 -3.95
CA LEU A 139 -5.64 3.53 -3.81
C LEU A 139 -5.01 3.98 -5.14
N CYS A 140 -4.52 5.21 -5.18
CA CYS A 140 -3.77 5.76 -6.32
C CYS A 140 -2.31 5.91 -5.94
N ILE A 141 -1.42 5.22 -6.65
CA ILE A 141 0.02 5.30 -6.45
C ILE A 141 0.66 5.86 -7.71
N MET A 142 1.45 6.91 -7.56
CA MET A 142 2.18 7.56 -8.64
C MET A 142 3.68 7.39 -8.40
N ASN A 143 4.36 6.75 -9.36
CA ASN A 143 5.82 6.64 -9.33
C ASN A 143 6.44 7.93 -9.89
N LEU A 144 7.06 8.73 -9.01
CA LEU A 144 7.69 10.00 -9.35
C LEU A 144 9.19 9.90 -9.69
N HIS A 145 9.74 8.70 -9.83
CA HIS A 145 11.17 8.48 -10.06
C HIS A 145 11.73 9.25 -11.28
N TYR A 146 10.91 9.53 -12.30
CA TYR A 146 11.32 10.24 -13.50
C TYR A 146 10.89 11.71 -13.55
N THR A 147 10.21 12.20 -12.52
CA THR A 147 9.60 13.55 -12.53
C THR A 147 10.64 14.63 -12.71
N ASP A 148 11.79 14.55 -12.03
CA ASP A 148 12.86 15.55 -12.16
C ASP A 148 13.42 15.65 -13.58
N LYS A 149 13.59 14.50 -14.26
CA LYS A 149 14.07 14.47 -15.65
C LYS A 149 13.03 15.05 -16.60
N PHE A 150 11.76 14.73 -16.36
CA PHE A 150 10.64 15.26 -17.12
C PHE A 150 10.51 16.78 -16.95
N ILE A 151 10.53 17.30 -15.72
CA ILE A 151 10.48 18.75 -15.44
C ILE A 151 11.65 19.46 -16.13
N LYS A 152 12.88 18.94 -16.01
CA LYS A 152 14.05 19.50 -16.70
C LYS A 152 13.91 19.51 -18.22
N PHE A 153 13.32 18.46 -18.80
CA PHE A 153 13.02 18.41 -20.22
C PHE A 153 12.03 19.50 -20.64
N CYS A 154 10.94 19.65 -19.88
CA CYS A 154 9.95 20.72 -20.10
C CYS A 154 10.59 22.11 -20.01
N ASP A 155 11.37 22.39 -18.96
CA ASP A 155 12.07 23.68 -18.78
C ASP A 155 13.02 24.00 -19.94
N ASN A 156 13.70 22.99 -20.49
CA ASN A 156 14.56 23.16 -21.67
C ASN A 156 13.72 23.45 -22.93
N GLY A 157 12.60 22.76 -23.11
CA GLY A 157 11.67 23.00 -24.21
C GLY A 157 11.05 24.39 -24.18
N PHE A 158 10.59 24.85 -23.02
CA PHE A 158 10.03 26.20 -22.85
C PHE A 158 11.05 27.29 -23.14
N ARG A 159 12.31 27.13 -22.69
CA ARG A 159 13.39 28.07 -23.01
C ARG A 159 13.71 28.14 -24.50
N PHE A 160 13.64 27.01 -25.21
CA PHE A 160 13.84 26.98 -26.66
C PHE A 160 12.71 27.74 -27.40
N VAL A 161 11.46 27.56 -26.98
CA VAL A 161 10.31 28.26 -27.55
C VAL A 161 10.38 29.77 -27.30
N GLN A 162 10.68 30.20 -26.07
CA GLN A 162 10.85 31.63 -25.75
C GLN A 162 11.96 32.29 -26.58
N LYS A 163 13.10 31.63 -26.72
CA LYS A 163 14.23 32.14 -27.52
C LYS A 163 13.88 32.29 -29.00
N ASN A 164 13.06 31.41 -29.56
CA ASN A 164 12.64 31.51 -30.96
C ASN A 164 11.58 32.60 -31.18
N ILE A 165 10.69 32.84 -30.20
CA ILE A 165 9.72 33.95 -30.24
C ILE A 165 10.42 35.31 -30.16
N GLU A 166 11.48 35.46 -29.35
CA GLU A 166 12.30 36.68 -29.29
C GLU A 166 13.10 36.93 -30.59
N VAL A 167 13.49 35.87 -31.29
CA VAL A 167 14.24 35.97 -32.56
C VAL A 167 13.33 36.32 -33.74
N GLU A 168 12.04 35.96 -33.70
CA GLU A 168 11.05 36.30 -34.75
C GLU A 168 10.47 37.72 -34.64
N LEU A 169 10.68 38.42 -33.52
CA LEU A 169 10.23 39.82 -33.31
C LEU A 169 11.39 40.77 -32.94
N PRO A 170 12.39 40.99 -33.81
CA PRO A 170 13.39 42.00 -33.57
C PRO A 170 12.80 43.38 -33.92
N GLY A 171 12.19 44.07 -32.95
CA GLY A 171 11.92 45.51 -33.11
C GLY A 171 10.63 46.09 -32.54
N ILE A 172 10.23 45.76 -31.31
CA ILE A 172 9.34 46.66 -30.56
C ILE A 172 9.96 46.92 -29.18
N SER A 173 10.88 47.88 -29.16
CA SER A 173 11.16 48.67 -27.96
C SER A 173 10.03 49.67 -27.76
N ALA A 174 9.47 49.71 -26.55
CA ALA A 174 8.85 50.89 -25.98
C ALA A 174 9.41 51.06 -24.56
#